data_AF-A0A7T5EUG2-F1
#
_entry.id   AF-A0A7T5EUG2-F1
#
_cell.length_a   1.000
_cell.length_b   1.000
_cell.length_c   1.000
_cell.angle_alpha   90.00
_cell.angle_beta   90.00
_cell.angle_gamma   90.00
#
_symmetry.space_group_name_H-M   'P 1'
#
loop_
_entity.id
_entity.type
_entity.pdbx_description
1 polymer ?
#
loop_
_entity_poly.entity_id
_entity_poly.type
_entity_poly.pdbx_seq_one_letter_code
_entity_poly.pdbx_strand_id
1 'polypeptide(L)'
;MHILWNTVFVLVVLGFIVGIPIQHRALNKIAFGRSMFITISAILMGLFIGLYPSIAATIVSLVLILIGAGFMALMSLKSYQHLKRR
;
A
#
# COMPACT_ATOMS: atom_id res chain seq x y z
N MET A 1 25.69 4.32 1.75
CA MET A 1 24.64 3.31 1.47
C MET A 1 23.72 3.01 2.65
N HIS A 2 24.17 3.03 3.91
CA HIS A 2 23.31 2.78 5.08
C HIS A 2 22.16 3.78 5.28
N ILE A 3 22.38 5.07 4.98
CA ILE A 3 21.36 6.12 5.19
C ILE A 3 20.16 5.92 4.25
N LEU A 4 20.40 5.63 2.98
CA LEU A 4 19.36 5.42 1.97
C LEU A 4 18.42 4.27 2.35
N TRP A 5 18.98 3.14 2.80
CA TRP A 5 18.22 2.00 3.29
C TRP A 5 17.44 2.30 4.57
N ASN A 6 18.03 3.08 5.48
CA ASN A 6 17.36 3.47 6.72
C ASN A 6 16.19 4.42 6.45
N THR A 7 16.34 5.37 5.52
CA THR A 7 15.27 6.29 5.10
C THR A 7 14.12 5.52 4.45
N VAL A 8 14.41 4.56 3.58
CA VAL A 8 13.40 3.72 2.93
C VAL A 8 12.66 2.88 3.97
N PHE A 9 13.39 2.28 4.91
CA PHE A 9 12.80 1.51 6.00
C PHE A 9 11.86 2.36 6.86
N VAL A 10 12.28 3.58 7.24
CA VAL A 10 11.45 4.51 8.02
C VAL A 10 10.20 4.93 7.25
N LEU A 11 10.30 5.20 5.94
CA LEU A 11 9.15 5.58 5.10
C LEU A 11 8.14 4.43 4.97
N VAL A 12 8.61 3.20 4.81
CA VAL A 12 7.76 2.00 4.77
C VAL A 12 7.05 1.80 6.11
N VAL A 13 7.80 1.86 7.21
CA VAL A 13 7.25 1.66 8.57
C VAL A 13 6.21 2.73 8.89
N LEU A 14 6.48 4.01 8.60
CA LEU A 14 5.52 5.09 8.79
C LEU A 14 4.28 4.92 7.92
N GLY A 15 4.45 4.52 6.66
CA GLY A 15 3.34 4.23 5.74
C GLY A 15 2.42 3.12 6.28
N PHE A 16 3.00 2.07 6.87
CA PHE A 16 2.24 0.99 7.50
C PHE A 16 1.55 1.43 8.80
N ILE A 17 2.27 2.11 9.69
CA ILE A 17 1.75 2.55 11.00
C ILE A 17 0.59 3.54 10.82
N VAL A 18 0.65 4.43 9.83
CA VAL A 18 -0.40 5.43 9.58
C VAL A 18 -1.50 4.86 8.68
N GLY A 19 -1.14 4.11 7.64
CA GLY A 19 -2.07 3.59 6.65
C GLY A 19 -3.02 2.53 7.19
N ILE A 20 -2.52 1.59 8.01
CA ILE A 20 -3.34 0.50 8.59
C ILE A 20 -4.51 1.02 9.45
N PRO A 21 -4.30 1.89 10.46
CA PRO A 21 -5.39 2.34 11.32
C PRO A 21 -6.40 3.25 10.60
N ILE A 22 -5.94 4.08 9.66
CA ILE A 22 -6.82 4.94 8.84
C ILE A 22 -7.71 4.07 7.93
N GLN A 23 -7.12 3.09 7.23
CA GLN A 23 -7.90 2.14 6.43
C GLN A 23 -8.84 1.29 7.28
N HIS A 24 -8.42 0.86 8.47
CA HIS A 24 -9.26 0.07 9.37
C HIS A 24 -10.54 0.83 9.76
N ARG A 25 -10.45 2.15 9.99
CA ARG A 25 -11.63 3.00 10.29
C ARG A 25 -12.46 3.31 9.04
N ALA A 26 -11.81 3.48 7.88
CA ALA A 26 -12.48 3.83 6.63
C ALA A 26 -13.36 2.70 6.06
N LEU A 27 -12.96 1.44 6.28
CA LEU A 27 -13.65 0.22 5.83
C LEU A 27 -15.12 0.10 6.29
N ASN A 28 -15.56 0.85 7.31
CA ASN A 28 -16.86 0.61 7.93
C ASN A 28 -18.08 1.28 7.29
N LYS A 29 -18.01 2.22 6.31
CA LYS A 29 -19.24 2.87 5.79
C LYS A 29 -19.36 3.15 4.29
N ILE A 30 -18.42 3.85 3.63
CA ILE A 30 -18.56 4.25 2.19
C ILE A 30 -17.19 4.20 1.46
N ALA A 31 -16.10 3.93 2.18
CA ALA A 31 -14.74 4.14 1.68
C ALA A 31 -14.07 2.91 1.07
N PHE A 32 -14.69 1.72 1.04
CA PHE A 32 -14.06 0.53 0.45
C PHE A 32 -13.65 0.75 -1.01
N GLY A 33 -14.51 1.38 -1.82
CA GLY A 33 -14.19 1.75 -3.20
C GLY A 33 -13.05 2.78 -3.31
N ARG A 34 -13.01 3.78 -2.40
CA ARG A 34 -11.92 4.76 -2.36
C ARG A 34 -10.59 4.12 -1.92
N SER A 35 -10.64 3.20 -0.97
CA SER A 35 -9.47 2.46 -0.51
C SER A 35 -8.95 1.50 -1.58
N MET A 36 -9.83 0.81 -2.32
CA MET A 36 -9.48 0.03 -3.52
C MET A 36 -8.82 0.91 -4.59
N PHE A 37 -9.39 2.08 -4.88
CA PHE A 37 -8.83 3.03 -5.85
C PHE A 37 -7.42 3.50 -5.46
N ILE A 38 -7.21 3.89 -4.20
CA ILE A 38 -5.89 4.29 -3.69
C ILE A 38 -4.90 3.14 -3.79
N THR A 39 -5.33 1.92 -3.46
CA THR A 39 -4.47 0.72 -3.48
C THR A 39 -4.02 0.38 -4.90
N ILE A 40 -4.96 0.39 -5.86
CA ILE A 40 -4.67 0.19 -7.29
C ILE A 40 -3.78 1.31 -7.83
N SER A 41 -4.08 2.57 -7.46
CA SER A 41 -3.28 3.72 -7.88
C SER A 41 -1.85 3.66 -7.36
N ALA A 42 -1.64 3.19 -6.13
CA ALA A 42 -0.30 2.99 -5.57
C ALA A 42 0.49 1.94 -6.35
N ILE A 43 -0.15 0.83 -6.75
CA ILE A 43 0.50 -0.22 -7.57
C ILE A 43 0.85 0.33 -8.96
N LEU A 44 -0.09 1.01 -9.62
CA LEU A 44 0.15 1.62 -10.93
C LEU A 44 1.27 2.65 -10.86
N MET A 45 1.26 3.52 -9.84
CA MET A 45 2.30 4.52 -9.65
C MET A 45 3.66 3.87 -9.37
N GLY A 46 3.68 2.78 -8.58
CA GLY A 46 4.88 1.98 -8.39
C GLY A 46 5.41 1.40 -9.71
N LEU A 47 4.53 0.85 -10.56
CA LEU A 47 4.92 0.35 -11.89
C LEU A 47 5.48 1.46 -12.79
N PHE A 48 4.82 2.62 -12.86
CA PHE A 48 5.29 3.74 -13.68
C PHE A 48 6.63 4.31 -13.20
N ILE A 49 6.81 4.44 -11.88
CA ILE A 49 8.08 4.89 -11.29
C ILE A 49 9.19 3.87 -11.58
N GLY A 50 8.87 2.57 -11.58
CA GLY A 50 9.82 1.50 -11.89
C GLY A 50 10.40 1.54 -13.30
N LEU A 51 9.75 2.24 -14.23
CA LEU A 51 10.25 2.44 -15.60
C LEU A 51 11.41 3.44 -15.66
N TYR A 52 11.61 4.25 -14.61
CA TYR A 52 12.70 5.21 -14.58
C TYR A 52 14.01 4.50 -14.18
N PRO A 53 15.08 4.58 -14.99
CA PRO A 53 16.31 3.82 -14.79
C PRO A 53 17.21 4.47 -13.72
N SER A 54 16.70 4.57 -12.50
CA SER A 54 17.47 4.99 -11.33
C SER A 54 17.23 4.07 -10.15
N ILE A 55 18.29 3.83 -9.37
CA ILE A 55 18.24 2.98 -8.17
C ILE A 55 17.18 3.49 -7.20
N ALA A 56 17.06 4.82 -7.05
CA ALA A 56 16.05 5.43 -6.20
C ALA A 56 14.62 5.14 -6.69
N ALA A 57 14.39 5.21 -8.00
CA ALA A 57 13.08 4.91 -8.58
C ALA A 57 12.72 3.43 -8.45
N THR A 58 13.67 2.51 -8.63
CA THR A 58 13.46 1.07 -8.40
C THR A 58 13.03 0.78 -6.96
N ILE A 59 13.66 1.45 -5.98
CA ILE A 59 13.31 1.27 -4.57
C ILE A 59 11.90 1.79 -4.28
N VAL A 60 11.58 3.00 -4.74
CA VAL A 60 10.25 3.60 -4.55
C VAL A 60 9.16 2.76 -5.24
N SER A 61 9.45 2.25 -6.44
CA SER A 61 8.59 1.33 -7.19
C SER A 61 8.26 0.09 -6.38
N LEU A 62 9.28 -0.60 -5.87
CA LEU A 62 9.13 -1.80 -5.05
C LEU A 62 8.29 -1.53 -3.79
N VAL A 63 8.56 -0.42 -3.11
CA VAL A 63 7.81 -0.04 -1.89
C VAL A 63 6.32 0.17 -2.21
N LEU A 64 6.02 0.93 -3.27
CA LEU A 64 4.64 1.22 -3.67
C LEU A 64 3.88 -0.03 -4.08
N ILE A 65 4.53 -0.92 -4.84
CA ILE A 65 3.94 -2.20 -5.26
C ILE A 65 3.69 -3.11 -4.06
N LEU A 66 4.66 -3.26 -3.16
CA LEU A 66 4.52 -4.12 -1.98
C LEU A 66 3.44 -3.61 -1.02
N ILE A 67 3.39 -2.31 -0.75
CA ILE A 67 2.36 -1.70 0.09
C ILE A 67 0.98 -1.86 -0.55
N GLY A 68 0.87 -1.57 -1.85
CA GLY A 68 -0.38 -1.74 -2.59
C GLY A 68 -0.86 -3.19 -2.60
N ALA A 69 0.01 -4.15 -2.90
CA ALA A 69 -0.33 -5.57 -2.87
C ALA A 69 -0.73 -6.03 -1.46
N GLY A 70 -0.01 -5.59 -0.43
CA GLY A 70 -0.32 -5.88 0.98
C GLY A 70 -1.70 -5.36 1.38
N PHE A 71 -2.04 -4.13 1.02
CA PHE A 71 -3.37 -3.58 1.28
C PHE A 71 -4.47 -4.30 0.51
N MET A 72 -4.20 -4.74 -0.72
CA MET A 72 -5.16 -5.51 -1.51
C MET A 72 -5.47 -6.87 -0.84
N ALA A 73 -4.44 -7.56 -0.32
CA ALA A 73 -4.60 -8.80 0.42
C ALA A 73 -5.38 -8.61 1.74
N LEU A 74 -5.10 -7.53 2.49
CA LEU A 74 -5.84 -7.23 3.72
C LEU A 74 -7.31 -6.90 3.44
N MET A 75 -7.58 -6.17 2.36
CA MET A 75 -8.96 -5.87 1.93
C MET A 75 -9.69 -7.13 1.45
N SER A 76 -9.04 -8.03 0.71
CA SER A 76 -9.66 -9.28 0.28
C SER A 76 -10.01 -10.18 1.46
N LEU A 77 -9.11 -10.30 2.45
CA LEU A 77 -9.37 -11.05 3.68
C LEU A 77 -10.56 -10.48 4.46
N LYS A 78 -10.61 -9.14 4.63
CA LYS A 78 -11.74 -8.50 5.31
C LYS A 78 -13.06 -8.62 4.54
N SER A 79 -13.01 -8.50 3.20
CA SER A 79 -14.18 -8.68 2.35
C SER A 79 -14.75 -10.09 2.49
N TYR A 80 -13.88 -11.11 2.46
CA TYR A 80 -14.26 -12.51 2.67
C TYR A 80 -14.85 -12.76 4.07
N GLN A 81 -14.25 -12.20 5.12
CA GLN A 81 -14.78 -12.29 6.48
C GLN A 81 -16.18 -11.67 6.61
N HIS A 82 -16.45 -10.57 5.89
CA HIS A 82 -17.76 -9.93 5.89
C HIS A 82 -18.80 -10.77 5.12
N LEU A 83 -18.39 -11.39 4.01
CA LEU A 83 -19.24 -12.30 3.23
C LEU A 83 -19.60 -13.56 4.02
N LYS A 84 -18.65 -14.16 4.75
CA LYS A 84 -18.87 -15.36 5.58
C LYS A 84 -19.76 -15.10 6.81
N ARG A 85 -19.85 -13.84 7.28
CA ARG A 85 -20.68 -13.45 8.44
C ARG A 85 -22.13 -13.12 8.06
N ARG A 86 -22.45 -12.98 6.77
CA ARG A 86 -23.82 -12.92 6.26
C ARG A 86 -24.29 -14.31 5.87
#